data_AF-A0A9P8VYF6-F1
#
_entry.id   AF-A0A9P8VYF6-F1
#
_cell.length_a   1.000
_cell.length_b   1.000
_cell.length_c   1.000
_cell.angle_alpha   90.00
_cell.angle_beta   90.00
_cell.angle_gamma   90.00
#
_symmetry.space_group_name_H-M   'P 1'
#
loop_
_entity.id
_entity.type
_entity.pdbx_description
1 polymer ?
#
loop_
_entity_poly.entity_id
_entity_poly.type
_entity_poly.pdbx_seq_one_letter_code
_entity_poly.pdbx_strand_id
1 'polypeptide(L)'
;MPIFGKTDPTDKRVLYEKIRGPSKVEIENAVRESFGLKTAEYFETRTSNRQEPITTPCVVFLIIGKFDVGGETCDEVYKGYTITDENAIHLEAHSAVVIMPLS
;
A
#
# COMPACT_ATOMS: atom_id res chain seq x y z
N MET A 1 4.69 16.04 -8.75
CA MET A 1 4.38 15.49 -7.42
C MET A 1 3.87 14.08 -7.68
N PRO A 2 4.68 13.05 -7.42
CA PRO A 2 4.37 11.64 -7.74
C PRO A 2 3.10 11.10 -7.09
N ILE A 3 2.72 11.67 -5.93
CA ILE A 3 1.52 11.31 -5.19
C ILE A 3 0.38 12.22 -5.63
N PHE A 4 -0.62 11.63 -6.29
CA PHE A 4 -1.80 12.36 -6.76
C PHE A 4 -2.80 12.66 -5.62
N GLY A 5 -2.84 11.79 -4.61
CA GLY A 5 -3.73 11.98 -3.46
C GLY A 5 -3.57 10.93 -2.39
N LYS A 6 -4.18 11.21 -1.23
CA LYS A 6 -4.28 10.29 -0.10
C LYS A 6 -5.76 9.97 0.14
N THR A 7 -6.07 8.70 0.28
CA THR A 7 -7.44 8.20 0.43
C THR A 7 -7.54 7.31 1.65
N ASP A 8 -8.60 7.54 2.43
CA ASP A 8 -8.95 6.70 3.54
C ASP A 8 -9.72 5.46 3.07
N PRO A 9 -9.50 4.28 3.67
CA PRO A 9 -10.32 3.10 3.39
C PRO A 9 -11.78 3.35 3.84
N THR A 10 -12.73 2.77 3.10
CA THR A 10 -14.18 2.99 3.29
C THR A 10 -14.67 2.68 4.70
N ASP A 11 -14.11 1.63 5.33
CA ASP A 11 -14.37 1.25 6.72
C ASP A 11 -13.05 0.93 7.45
N LYS A 12 -12.43 1.98 8.01
CA LYS A 12 -11.15 1.90 8.72
C LYS A 12 -11.13 0.86 9.83
N ARG A 13 -12.22 0.79 10.62
CA ARG A 13 -12.25 -0.06 11.81
C ARG A 13 -12.34 -1.53 11.42
N VAL A 14 -13.24 -1.85 10.49
CA VAL A 14 -13.38 -3.23 9.99
C VAL A 14 -12.10 -3.66 9.28
N LEU A 15 -11.49 -2.78 8.46
CA LEU A 15 -10.23 -3.10 7.79
C LEU A 15 -9.12 -3.39 8.80
N TYR A 16 -8.98 -2.57 9.83
CA TYR A 16 -7.98 -2.75 10.87
C TYR A 16 -8.09 -4.10 11.59
N GLU A 17 -9.31 -4.50 11.95
CA GLU A 17 -9.57 -5.80 12.57
C GLU A 17 -9.20 -6.94 11.60
N LYS A 18 -9.57 -6.80 10.32
CA LYS A 18 -9.29 -7.80 9.30
C LYS A 18 -7.82 -8.00 9.03
N ILE A 19 -6.98 -6.96 9.03
CA ILE A 19 -5.54 -7.04 8.69
C ILE A 19 -4.63 -7.45 9.86
N ARG A 20 -5.16 -7.63 11.07
CA ARG A 20 -4.37 -7.81 12.31
C ARG A 20 -3.94 -9.25 12.63
N GLY A 21 -4.75 -10.24 12.25
CA GLY A 21 -4.46 -11.68 12.41
C GLY A 21 -4.51 -12.57 11.15
N PRO A 22 -4.66 -12.06 9.92
CA PRO A 22 -4.88 -12.91 8.75
C PRO A 22 -3.58 -13.31 8.02
N SER A 23 -3.71 -14.25 7.09
CA SER A 23 -2.71 -14.55 6.05
C SER A 23 -2.55 -13.40 5.05
N LYS A 24 -1.45 -13.39 4.26
CA LYS A 24 -1.20 -12.36 3.23
C LYS A 24 -2.37 -12.20 2.25
N VAL A 25 -2.93 -13.32 1.79
CA VAL A 25 -4.05 -13.36 0.83
C VAL A 25 -5.31 -12.70 1.42
N GLU A 26 -5.57 -12.91 2.70
CA GLU A 26 -6.70 -12.30 3.39
C GLU A 26 -6.49 -10.79 3.61
N ILE A 27 -5.25 -10.33 3.86
CA ILE A 27 -4.92 -8.89 3.88
C ILE A 27 -5.21 -8.27 2.51
N GLU A 28 -4.69 -8.87 1.44
CA GLU A 28 -4.90 -8.40 0.07
C GLU A 28 -6.39 -8.28 -0.26
N ASN A 29 -7.18 -9.30 0.07
CA ASN A 29 -8.62 -9.30 -0.12
C ASN A 29 -9.33 -8.22 0.69
N ALA A 30 -9.00 -8.07 1.98
CA ALA A 30 -9.61 -7.06 2.82
C ALA A 30 -9.31 -5.63 2.34
N VAL A 31 -8.06 -5.37 1.94
CA VAL A 31 -7.66 -4.06 1.45
C VAL A 31 -8.31 -3.77 0.09
N ARG A 32 -8.24 -4.68 -0.89
CA ARG A 32 -8.85 -4.44 -2.21
C ARG A 32 -10.36 -4.21 -2.12
N GLU A 33 -11.07 -4.96 -1.27
CA GLU A 33 -12.50 -4.76 -1.02
C GLU A 33 -12.78 -3.37 -0.44
N SER A 34 -11.95 -2.90 0.49
CA SER A 34 -12.10 -1.59 1.12
C SER A 34 -11.93 -0.42 0.16
N PHE A 35 -11.12 -0.59 -0.88
CA PHE A 35 -10.88 0.40 -1.93
C PHE A 35 -11.69 0.15 -3.22
N GLY A 36 -12.50 -0.93 -3.27
CA GLY A 36 -13.28 -1.29 -4.46
C GLY A 36 -12.43 -1.70 -5.67
N LEU A 37 -11.23 -2.23 -5.44
CA LEU A 37 -10.26 -2.61 -6.48
C LEU A 37 -10.25 -4.13 -6.72
N LYS A 38 -9.82 -4.53 -7.91
CA LYS A 38 -9.91 -5.93 -8.37
C LYS A 38 -8.77 -6.79 -7.86
N THR A 39 -7.56 -6.25 -7.83
CA THR A 39 -6.33 -6.95 -7.50
C THR A 39 -5.57 -6.21 -6.41
N ALA A 40 -4.81 -6.97 -5.63
CA ALA A 40 -3.96 -6.48 -4.56
C ALA A 40 -2.79 -7.44 -4.39
N GLU A 41 -1.60 -6.90 -4.13
CA GLU A 41 -0.40 -7.67 -3.83
C GLU A 41 0.23 -7.13 -2.55
N TYR A 42 0.52 -8.03 -1.61
CA TYR A 42 1.12 -7.70 -0.32
C TYR A 42 2.65 -7.80 -0.38
N PHE A 43 3.30 -6.75 0.09
CA PHE A 43 4.76 -6.67 0.19
C PHE A 43 5.16 -6.31 1.62
N GLU A 44 6.17 -7.01 2.13
CA GLU A 44 6.77 -6.72 3.44
C GLU A 44 8.28 -6.76 3.39
N THR A 45 8.89 -5.95 4.24
CA THR A 45 10.32 -5.93 4.53
C THR A 45 10.54 -6.18 6.02
N ARG A 46 11.52 -7.02 6.36
CA ARG A 46 11.85 -7.31 7.76
C ARG A 46 13.11 -6.60 8.23
N THR A 47 14.19 -6.70 7.48
CA THR A 47 15.52 -6.20 7.93
C THR A 47 16.23 -5.35 6.89
N SER A 48 15.76 -5.33 5.65
CA SER A 48 16.37 -4.60 4.56
C SER A 48 15.32 -3.83 3.78
N ASN A 49 15.75 -2.74 3.17
CA ASN A 49 14.94 -2.01 2.22
C ASN A 49 14.66 -2.86 0.98
N ARG A 50 13.57 -2.57 0.28
CA ARG A 50 13.13 -3.31 -0.90
C ARG A 50 12.49 -2.36 -1.90
N GLN A 51 12.88 -2.45 -3.17
CA GLN A 51 12.29 -1.66 -4.25
C GLN A 51 11.24 -2.51 -4.97
N GLU A 52 10.01 -2.01 -5.04
CA GLU A 52 8.93 -2.65 -5.79
C GLU A 52 8.59 -1.85 -7.05
N PRO A 53 8.58 -2.49 -8.23
CA PRO A 53 8.21 -1.82 -9.47
C PRO A 53 6.72 -1.48 -9.49
N ILE A 54 6.40 -0.32 -10.05
CA ILE A 54 5.03 0.09 -10.41
C ILE A 54 5.01 0.25 -11.93
N THR A 55 4.14 -0.52 -12.59
CA THR A 55 4.01 -0.49 -14.06
C THR A 55 2.73 0.21 -14.52
N THR A 56 1.76 0.38 -13.64
CA THR A 56 0.50 1.08 -13.90
C THR A 56 0.12 1.94 -12.70
N PRO A 57 -0.70 3.00 -12.90
CA PRO A 57 -1.25 3.77 -11.80
C PRO A 57 -1.89 2.86 -10.74
N CYS A 58 -1.56 3.10 -9.48
CA CYS A 58 -1.94 2.22 -8.39
C CYS A 58 -2.27 3.00 -7.11
N VAL A 59 -2.92 2.31 -6.18
CA VAL A 59 -3.03 2.75 -4.79
C VAL A 59 -2.11 1.88 -3.95
N VAL A 60 -1.21 2.50 -3.21
CA VAL A 60 -0.36 1.84 -2.21
C VAL A 60 -0.95 2.08 -0.84
N PHE A 61 -1.47 1.04 -0.20
CA PHE A 61 -1.96 1.09 1.16
C PHE A 61 -0.85 0.76 2.16
N LEU A 62 -0.49 1.71 3.01
CA LEU A 62 0.54 1.52 4.04
C LEU A 62 -0.06 0.84 5.28
N ILE A 63 0.44 -0.34 5.66
CA ILE A 63 0.00 -1.06 6.87
C ILE A 63 0.87 -0.65 8.07
N ILE A 64 2.19 -0.64 7.88
CA ILE A 64 3.18 -0.30 8.89
C ILE A 64 4.46 0.20 8.21
N GLY A 65 5.24 1.01 8.93
CA GLY A 65 6.53 1.50 8.48
C GLY A 65 6.35 2.70 7.55
N LYS A 66 7.10 2.73 6.45
CA LYS A 66 7.06 3.81 5.46
C LYS A 66 7.61 3.35 4.12
N PHE A 67 7.30 4.10 3.07
CA PHE A 67 7.92 3.93 1.76
C PHE A 67 8.19 5.29 1.12
N ASP A 68 9.17 5.33 0.24
CA ASP A 68 9.51 6.51 -0.55
C ASP A 68 9.07 6.34 -2.00
N VAL A 69 8.62 7.42 -2.62
CA VAL A 69 8.21 7.46 -4.03
C VAL A 69 8.43 8.85 -4.62
N GLY A 70 9.14 8.95 -5.74
CA GLY A 70 9.44 10.21 -6.43
C GLY A 70 10.00 11.33 -5.54
N GLY A 71 10.81 10.96 -4.54
CA GLY A 71 11.41 11.89 -3.58
C GLY A 71 10.52 12.30 -2.39
N GLU A 72 9.32 11.73 -2.27
CA GLU A 72 8.42 11.93 -1.14
C GLU A 72 8.39 10.70 -0.24
N THR A 73 8.36 10.92 1.08
CA THR A 73 8.19 9.87 2.10
C THR A 73 6.73 9.76 2.52
N CYS A 74 6.21 8.53 2.47
CA CYS A 74 4.86 8.16 2.90
C CYS A 74 4.93 7.36 4.21
N ASP A 75 4.49 7.96 5.32
CA ASP A 75 4.59 7.38 6.67
C ASP A 75 3.27 7.40 7.47
N GLU A 76 2.17 7.91 6.89
CA GLU A 76 0.84 7.79 7.51
C GLU A 76 0.28 6.38 7.27
N VAL A 77 0.32 5.55 8.32
CA VAL A 77 -0.21 4.19 8.32
C VAL A 77 -1.74 4.17 8.16
N TYR A 78 -2.25 3.05 7.64
CA TYR A 78 -3.65 2.81 7.29
C TYR A 78 -4.23 3.82 6.28
N LYS A 79 -3.37 4.27 5.36
CA LYS A 79 -3.73 5.23 4.32
C LYS A 79 -3.35 4.71 2.94
N GLY A 80 -4.23 4.92 1.97
CA GLY A 80 -3.97 4.66 0.56
C GLY A 80 -3.34 5.88 -0.11
N TYR A 81 -2.26 5.68 -0.85
CA TYR A 81 -1.57 6.71 -1.61
C TYR A 81 -1.74 6.41 -3.09
N THR A 82 -2.36 7.33 -3.83
CA THR A 82 -2.55 7.18 -5.27
C THR A 82 -1.28 7.63 -6.00
N ILE A 83 -0.66 6.72 -6.75
CA ILE A 83 0.59 6.93 -7.48
C ILE A 83 0.29 6.74 -8.98
N THR A 84 0.65 7.72 -9.81
CA THR A 84 0.27 7.73 -11.23
C THR A 84 1.45 7.89 -12.21
N ASP A 85 2.58 8.44 -11.76
CA ASP A 85 3.69 8.87 -12.62
C ASP A 85 5.05 8.46 -12.04
N GLU A 86 5.14 7.21 -11.57
CA GLU A 86 6.37 6.65 -10.99
C GLU A 86 6.53 5.18 -11.36
N ASN A 87 7.79 4.75 -11.46
CA ASN A 87 8.14 3.40 -11.91
C ASN A 87 8.43 2.43 -10.76
N ALA A 88 8.57 2.94 -9.53
CA ALA A 88 8.84 2.12 -8.36
C ALA A 88 8.50 2.86 -7.07
N ILE A 89 8.26 2.08 -6.02
CA ILE A 89 8.37 2.53 -4.63
C ILE A 89 9.56 1.88 -3.95
N HIS A 90 10.09 2.56 -2.95
CA HIS A 90 11.15 2.06 -2.09
C HIS A 90 10.60 1.84 -0.68
N LEU A 91 10.37 0.58 -0.31
CA LEU A 91 9.98 0.21 1.04
C LEU A 91 11.20 0.25 1.94
N GLU A 92 11.10 0.99 3.04
CA GLU A 92 12.11 0.98 4.10
C GLU A 92 11.99 -0.30 4.92
N ALA A 93 13.05 -0.66 5.65
CA ALA A 93 13.02 -1.82 6.55
C ALA A 93 11.86 -1.72 7.56
N HIS A 94 11.32 -2.87 7.96
CA HIS A 94 10.16 -2.97 8.87
C HIS A 94 8.88 -2.33 8.33
N SER A 95 8.65 -2.42 7.02
CA SER A 95 7.47 -1.86 6.36
C SER A 95 6.62 -2.95 5.71
N ALA A 96 5.32 -2.73 5.67
CA ALA A 96 4.41 -3.56 4.89
C ALA A 96 3.37 -2.71 4.17
N VAL A 97 3.13 -3.02 2.91
CA VAL A 97 2.19 -2.32 2.05
C VAL A 97 1.37 -3.31 1.24
N VAL A 98 0.23 -2.84 0.76
CA VAL A 98 -0.54 -3.52 -0.29
C VAL A 98 -0.60 -2.61 -1.50
N ILE A 99 -0.15 -3.11 -2.65
CA ILE A 99 -0.19 -2.38 -3.92
C ILE A 99 -1.41 -2.85 -4.71
N MET A 100 -2.23 -1.92 -5.16
CA MET A 100 -3.47 -2.19 -5.90
C MET A 100 -3.48 -1.42 -7.22
N PRO A 101 -3.28 -2.08 -8.36
CA PRO A 101 -3.43 -1.46 -9.67
C PRO A 101 -4.83 -0.85 -9.86
N LEU A 102 -4.91 0.31 -10.52
CA LEU A 102 -6.18 0.96 -10.86
C LEU A 102 -6.80 0.44 -12.17
N SER A 103 -6.06 -0.37 -12.93
CA SER A 103 -6.43 -0.92 -14.25
C SER A 103 -6.72 -2.41 -14.20
#